data_AF-A0AAN9AL12-F1
#
_entry.id   AF-A0AAN9AL12-F1
#
_cell.length_a   1.000
_cell.length_b   1.000
_cell.length_c   1.000
_cell.angle_alpha   90.00
_cell.angle_beta   90.00
_cell.angle_gamma   90.00
#
_symmetry.space_group_name_H-M   'P 1'
#
loop_
_entity.id
_entity.type
_entity.pdbx_description
1 polymer ?
#
loop_
_entity_poly.entity_id
_entity_poly.type
_entity_poly.pdbx_seq_one_letter_code
_entity_poly.pdbx_strand_id
1 'polypeptide(L)'
;MDTVHERMVYDGEGERIQVLKTQQQIDIDESREVRDTVRIDRVLKNVHHCMNQIKNKAAREKEIMVLLTQAKFGVYGADTQSIYTGAAARNTNSVKAEPLNLKEDFVDLLVIHRERGIMMAAIIPQTEDDPLAVQEELQKAAVYLKQARNVVRRSVLGDLVTQPALHQAIVLPDTTRRCLEEVLRNMSDLQELQEGLSVESGRNVSHVCLCEDDMADQTRLDAWWRASLERNEGGDHAMDTATYTQLVARFAIPLTTVELFLTREPRLQLWTQGHLVHAVGMEHGRPMSCIALFPQQFQVLEEPPDDYDVDVRILWGPTGTSKSIVLIIKGFFLLRKGCGTVFVLQTSDDGAAAAYLVGHQVRETAGQGAGSVQLVNMAGVGKRDREGQYHLTEEGKKKVQAWVEELCQHAQTHGRVHILADEAEW
;
A
#
# COMPACT_ATOMS: atom_id res chain seq x y z
N MET A 1 8.79 22.54 -6.61
CA MET A 1 8.77 21.22 -7.26
C MET A 1 7.35 20.74 -7.16
N ASP A 2 6.63 20.77 -8.28
CA ASP A 2 5.19 20.57 -8.29
C ASP A 2 4.87 19.07 -8.21
N THR A 3 4.36 18.64 -7.06
CA THR A 3 3.78 17.31 -6.88
C THR A 3 2.44 17.30 -7.60
N VAL A 4 2.39 16.73 -8.80
CA VAL A 4 1.14 16.56 -9.54
C VAL A 4 0.36 15.42 -8.87
N HIS A 5 -0.66 15.78 -8.08
CA HIS A 5 -1.69 14.84 -7.64
C HIS A 5 -2.76 14.73 -8.74
N GLU A 6 -2.70 13.67 -9.54
CA GLU A 6 -3.86 13.27 -10.36
C GLU A 6 -4.93 12.65 -9.44
N ARG A 7 -6.14 13.20 -9.51
CA ARG A 7 -7.32 12.77 -8.73
C ARG A 7 -7.95 11.55 -9.39
N MET A 8 -8.24 10.51 -8.60
CA MET A 8 -9.21 9.49 -8.99
C MET A 8 -10.59 10.15 -9.14
N VAL A 9 -11.15 10.15 -10.33
CA VAL A 9 -12.54 10.53 -10.59
C VAL A 9 -13.25 9.31 -11.14
N TYR A 10 -14.21 8.79 -10.39
CA TYR A 10 -15.15 7.79 -10.87
C TYR A 10 -16.28 8.52 -11.60
N ASP A 11 -16.33 8.44 -12.93
CA ASP A 11 -17.54 8.78 -13.65
C ASP A 11 -18.42 7.52 -13.77
N GLY A 12 -19.69 7.64 -13.40
CA GLY A 12 -20.65 6.53 -13.43
C GLY A 12 -21.07 6.10 -14.84
N GLU A 13 -20.38 6.56 -15.89
CA GLU A 13 -20.76 6.34 -17.28
C GLU A 13 -19.53 6.05 -18.16
N GLY A 14 -19.13 4.77 -18.21
CA GLY A 14 -18.25 4.22 -19.25
C GLY A 14 -16.77 4.14 -18.88
N GLU A 15 -16.30 2.91 -18.63
CA GLU A 15 -14.92 2.56 -18.28
C GLU A 15 -13.89 3.29 -19.17
N ARG A 16 -13.20 4.28 -18.59
CA ARG A 16 -12.05 4.97 -19.18
C ARG A 16 -10.74 4.52 -18.52
N ILE A 17 -9.69 4.47 -19.33
CA ILE A 17 -8.32 4.15 -18.94
C ILE A 17 -7.80 5.25 -18.01
N GLN A 18 -7.40 4.87 -16.80
CA GLN A 18 -6.77 5.76 -15.84
C GLN A 18 -5.27 5.47 -15.80
N VAL A 19 -4.46 6.50 -16.07
CA VAL A 19 -3.03 6.46 -15.79
C VAL A 19 -2.86 6.91 -14.35
N LEU A 20 -2.42 6.00 -13.49
CA LEU A 20 -1.89 6.38 -12.19
C LEU A 20 -0.40 6.64 -12.38
N LYS A 21 -0.01 7.90 -12.53
CA LYS A 21 1.41 8.27 -12.49
C LYS A 21 1.86 8.36 -11.03
N THR A 22 2.13 7.23 -10.40
CA THR A 22 2.82 7.20 -9.11
C THR A 22 4.32 7.30 -9.35
N GLN A 23 4.83 8.52 -9.38
CA GLN A 23 6.25 8.74 -9.22
C GLN A 23 6.56 8.60 -7.72
N GLN A 24 6.83 7.37 -7.27
CA GLN A 24 7.39 7.19 -5.93
C GLN A 24 8.75 7.88 -5.91
N GLN A 25 8.88 8.90 -5.07
CA GLN A 25 10.13 9.61 -4.88
C GLN A 25 11.11 8.64 -4.23
N ILE A 26 12.10 8.20 -5.01
CA ILE A 26 13.17 7.33 -4.52
C ILE A 26 14.25 8.25 -3.97
N ASP A 27 14.62 8.08 -2.70
CA ASP A 27 15.96 8.43 -2.24
C ASP A 27 16.91 7.52 -3.01
N ILE A 28 17.42 8.05 -4.14
CA ILE A 28 18.44 7.38 -4.93
C ILE A 28 19.67 7.37 -4.05
N ASP A 29 20.11 6.17 -3.68
CA ASP A 29 21.39 5.96 -2.99
C ASP A 29 22.48 6.77 -3.74
N GLU A 30 23.09 7.73 -3.05
CA GLU A 30 24.02 8.74 -3.61
C GLU A 30 25.32 8.12 -4.17
N SER A 31 25.40 6.79 -4.25
CA SER A 31 26.55 6.00 -4.65
C SER A 31 26.67 5.78 -6.18
N ARG A 32 25.65 6.11 -6.99
CA ARG A 32 25.76 6.12 -8.46
C ARG A 32 26.24 7.48 -8.98
N GLU A 33 27.44 7.49 -9.58
CA GLU A 33 28.11 8.68 -10.11
C GLU A 33 27.18 9.55 -10.99
N VAL A 34 27.27 10.87 -10.83
CA VAL A 34 26.43 11.89 -11.48
C VAL A 34 26.32 11.77 -13.02
N ARG A 35 27.28 11.12 -13.69
CA ARG A 35 27.23 10.86 -15.14
C ARG A 35 26.26 9.74 -15.52
N ASP A 36 26.09 8.74 -14.68
CA ASP A 36 25.15 7.64 -14.92
C ASP A 36 23.71 8.12 -14.78
N THR A 37 23.46 9.12 -13.94
CA THR A 37 22.11 9.68 -13.72
C THR A 37 21.54 10.32 -14.97
N VAL A 38 22.32 11.15 -15.68
CA VAL A 38 21.86 11.81 -16.93
C VAL A 38 21.56 10.81 -18.04
N ARG A 39 22.34 9.72 -18.10
CA ARG A 39 22.17 8.64 -19.09
C ARG A 39 20.93 7.80 -18.79
N ILE A 40 20.78 7.39 -17.54
CA ILE A 40 19.59 6.67 -17.05
C ILE A 40 18.34 7.52 -17.33
N ASP A 41 18.38 8.83 -17.09
CA ASP A 41 17.26 9.73 -17.39
C ASP A 41 16.91 9.76 -18.88
N ARG A 42 17.91 9.76 -19.77
CA ARG A 42 17.68 9.71 -21.23
C ARG A 42 17.02 8.40 -21.63
N VAL A 43 17.55 7.28 -21.13
CA VAL A 43 17.03 5.94 -21.37
C VAL A 43 15.57 5.84 -20.90
N LEU A 44 15.29 6.22 -19.65
CA LEU A 44 13.95 6.20 -19.09
C LEU A 44 12.99 7.11 -19.86
N LYS A 45 13.44 8.27 -20.34
CA LYS A 45 12.63 9.13 -21.22
C LYS A 45 12.24 8.44 -22.52
N ASN A 46 13.15 7.73 -23.17
CA ASN A 46 12.87 6.99 -24.41
C ASN A 46 11.88 5.85 -24.14
N VAL A 47 12.09 5.09 -23.08
CA VAL A 47 11.16 4.02 -22.68
C VAL A 47 9.78 4.59 -22.36
N HIS A 48 9.70 5.67 -21.58
CA HIS A 48 8.45 6.37 -21.28
C HIS A 48 7.76 6.88 -22.55
N HIS A 49 8.51 7.38 -23.52
CA HIS A 49 7.95 7.80 -24.80
C HIS A 49 7.26 6.63 -25.51
N CYS A 50 7.94 5.49 -25.62
CA CYS A 50 7.40 4.28 -26.24
C CYS A 50 6.19 3.73 -25.48
N MET A 51 6.24 3.70 -24.15
CA MET A 51 5.11 3.25 -23.34
C MET A 51 3.91 4.21 -23.47
N ASN A 52 4.14 5.51 -23.63
CA ASN A 52 3.06 6.45 -23.93
C ASN A 52 2.44 6.21 -25.31
N GLN A 53 3.22 5.80 -26.31
CA GLN A 53 2.68 5.42 -27.63
C GLN A 53 1.79 4.18 -27.51
N ILE A 54 2.25 3.13 -26.81
CA ILE A 54 1.46 1.92 -26.54
C ILE A 54 0.16 2.27 -25.80
N LYS A 55 0.25 3.08 -24.75
CA LYS A 55 -0.91 3.58 -24.00
C LYS A 55 -1.91 4.31 -24.91
N ASN A 56 -1.45 5.23 -25.73
CA ASN A 56 -2.32 6.00 -26.63
C ASN A 56 -2.99 5.10 -27.67
N LYS A 57 -2.31 4.05 -28.12
CA LYS A 57 -2.89 3.04 -28.99
C LYS A 57 -3.97 2.23 -28.27
N ALA A 58 -3.66 1.67 -27.10
CA ALA A 58 -4.60 0.95 -26.27
C ALA A 58 -5.85 1.77 -25.95
N ALA A 59 -5.71 3.08 -25.73
CA ALA A 59 -6.85 3.98 -25.56
C ALA A 59 -7.77 4.10 -26.78
N ARG A 60 -7.21 4.04 -27.99
CA ARG A 60 -8.01 3.99 -29.21
C ARG A 60 -8.68 2.64 -29.40
N GLU A 61 -8.03 1.58 -28.93
CA GLU A 61 -8.52 0.19 -29.00
C GLU A 61 -9.43 -0.19 -27.81
N LYS A 62 -9.63 0.73 -26.86
CA LYS A 62 -10.41 0.54 -25.62
C LYS A 62 -9.85 -0.55 -24.70
N GLU A 63 -8.55 -0.79 -24.76
CA GLU A 63 -7.86 -1.70 -23.85
C GLU A 63 -7.56 -1.02 -22.51
N ILE A 64 -7.75 -1.73 -21.39
CA ILE A 64 -7.54 -1.19 -20.05
C ILE A 64 -6.23 -1.73 -19.47
N MET A 65 -5.31 -0.80 -19.17
CA MET A 65 -4.05 -1.14 -18.51
C MET A 65 -3.54 -0.01 -17.60
N VAL A 66 -2.72 -0.39 -16.63
CA VAL A 66 -1.95 0.51 -15.77
C VAL A 66 -0.46 0.28 -16.01
N LEU A 67 0.29 1.37 -16.11
CA LEU A 67 1.74 1.40 -16.30
C LEU A 67 2.39 1.98 -15.04
N LEU A 68 3.31 1.23 -14.45
CA LEU A 68 4.11 1.65 -13.30
C LEU A 68 5.59 1.54 -13.65
N THR A 69 6.36 2.56 -13.30
CA THR A 69 7.80 2.63 -13.55
C THR A 69 8.50 2.58 -12.20
N GLN A 70 9.58 1.81 -12.10
CA GLN A 70 10.34 1.59 -10.86
C GLN A 70 9.44 1.05 -9.73
N ALA A 71 8.62 0.05 -10.04
CA ALA A 71 7.69 -0.56 -9.09
C ALA A 71 8.45 -1.34 -8.01
N LYS A 72 8.33 -0.94 -6.74
CA LYS A 72 8.98 -1.60 -5.60
C LYS A 72 8.12 -2.71 -4.99
N PHE A 73 8.74 -3.82 -4.63
CA PHE A 73 8.17 -4.98 -3.94
C PHE A 73 8.74 -5.20 -2.53
N GLY A 74 9.69 -4.40 -2.05
CA GLY A 74 10.49 -4.76 -0.86
C GLY A 74 9.73 -4.88 0.45
N VAL A 75 8.58 -4.21 0.53
CA VAL A 75 7.66 -4.33 1.67
C VAL A 75 7.05 -5.74 1.76
N TYR A 76 7.00 -6.49 0.67
CA TYR A 76 6.42 -7.83 0.65
C TYR A 76 7.33 -8.93 1.23
N GLY A 77 8.66 -8.73 1.22
CA GLY A 77 9.64 -9.78 1.48
C GLY A 77 10.41 -9.68 2.80
N ALA A 78 10.77 -8.47 3.23
CA ALA A 78 11.77 -8.28 4.29
C ALA A 78 11.25 -8.56 5.72
N ASP A 79 10.05 -8.11 6.06
CA ASP A 79 9.56 -8.20 7.45
C ASP A 79 8.61 -9.38 7.71
N THR A 80 7.99 -9.93 6.67
CA THR A 80 7.02 -11.01 6.80
C THR A 80 7.65 -12.39 7.06
N GLN A 81 8.91 -12.62 6.73
CA GLN A 81 9.60 -13.86 7.14
C GLN A 81 10.29 -13.74 8.49
N SER A 82 10.90 -12.60 8.81
CA SER A 82 11.57 -12.34 10.10
C SER A 82 10.62 -12.51 11.29
N ILE A 83 9.41 -11.94 11.21
CA ILE A 83 8.46 -11.92 12.33
C ILE A 83 7.69 -13.25 12.46
N TYR A 84 7.50 -13.99 11.35
CA TYR A 84 6.78 -15.27 11.34
C TYR A 84 7.69 -16.46 11.66
N THR A 85 8.94 -16.46 11.22
CA THR A 85 9.88 -17.56 11.50
C THR A 85 10.25 -17.63 12.99
N GLY A 86 10.34 -16.50 13.70
CA GLY A 86 10.60 -16.50 15.15
C GLY A 86 9.51 -17.18 15.99
N ALA A 87 8.24 -17.11 15.56
CA ALA A 87 7.11 -17.71 16.28
C ALA A 87 6.74 -19.11 15.77
N ALA A 88 6.79 -19.35 14.46
CA ALA A 88 6.44 -20.64 13.85
C ALA A 88 7.56 -21.70 14.02
N ALA A 89 8.83 -21.30 14.12
CA ALA A 89 9.94 -22.23 14.38
C ALA A 89 9.87 -22.91 15.76
N ARG A 90 9.00 -22.44 16.66
CA ARG A 90 8.77 -23.08 17.95
C ARG A 90 7.78 -24.26 17.91
N ASN A 91 7.02 -24.47 16.82
CA ASN A 91 5.92 -25.45 16.83
C ASN A 91 5.77 -26.37 15.62
N THR A 92 6.52 -26.24 14.51
CA THR A 92 6.44 -27.26 13.44
C THR A 92 7.80 -27.51 12.76
N ASN A 93 8.05 -28.76 12.38
CA ASN A 93 9.18 -29.21 11.54
C ASN A 93 9.09 -28.70 10.08
N SER A 94 8.49 -27.54 9.85
CA SER A 94 8.22 -27.03 8.51
C SER A 94 9.48 -26.45 7.87
N VAL A 95 9.59 -26.74 6.57
CA VAL A 95 10.67 -26.41 5.64
C VAL A 95 11.25 -25.01 5.90
N LYS A 96 12.55 -24.95 6.19
CA LYS A 96 13.31 -23.69 6.23
C LYS A 96 13.21 -23.03 4.86
N ALA A 97 12.38 -21.99 4.73
CA ALA A 97 12.46 -21.10 3.59
C ALA A 97 13.74 -20.26 3.78
N GLU A 98 14.70 -20.40 2.85
CA GLU A 98 15.87 -19.52 2.85
C GLU A 98 15.41 -18.08 2.59
N PRO A 99 15.89 -17.10 3.38
CA PRO A 99 15.59 -15.71 3.15
C PRO A 99 16.13 -15.31 1.78
N LEU A 100 15.23 -14.83 0.92
CA LEU A 100 15.60 -14.23 -0.36
C LEU A 100 16.33 -12.92 -0.05
N ASN A 101 17.66 -12.95 -0.03
CA ASN A 101 18.53 -11.76 0.01
C ASN A 101 18.45 -11.04 -1.34
N LEU A 102 17.29 -10.51 -1.68
CA LEU A 102 17.12 -9.62 -2.80
C LEU A 102 17.56 -8.23 -2.34
N LYS A 103 18.74 -7.81 -2.80
CA LYS A 103 19.22 -6.44 -2.57
C LYS A 103 18.37 -5.40 -3.31
N GLU A 104 17.60 -5.81 -4.31
CA GLU A 104 16.87 -4.94 -5.22
C GLU A 104 15.43 -5.42 -5.37
N ASP A 105 14.56 -4.91 -4.51
CA ASP A 105 13.15 -5.25 -4.53
C ASP A 105 12.36 -4.30 -5.43
N PHE A 106 12.76 -4.10 -6.68
CA PHE A 106 11.94 -3.35 -7.63
C PHE A 106 11.92 -4.03 -8.99
N VAL A 107 11.13 -3.50 -9.92
CA VAL A 107 11.10 -3.80 -11.37
C VAL A 107 11.05 -2.46 -12.08
N ASP A 108 11.89 -2.28 -13.11
CA ASP A 108 11.98 -1.00 -13.83
C ASP A 108 10.66 -0.60 -14.50
N LEU A 109 9.93 -1.59 -15.02
CA LEU A 109 8.65 -1.37 -15.69
C LEU A 109 7.66 -2.50 -15.37
N LEU A 110 6.48 -2.13 -14.87
CA LEU A 110 5.38 -3.05 -14.59
C LEU A 110 4.13 -2.58 -15.33
N VAL A 111 3.56 -3.46 -16.15
CA VAL A 111 2.28 -3.23 -16.83
C VAL A 111 1.25 -4.22 -16.32
N ILE A 112 0.09 -3.72 -15.90
CA ILE A 112 -1.06 -4.53 -15.50
C ILE A 112 -2.14 -4.33 -16.56
N HIS A 113 -2.31 -5.31 -17.43
CA HIS A 113 -3.29 -5.30 -18.52
C HIS A 113 -4.48 -6.19 -18.16
N ARG A 114 -5.70 -5.65 -18.23
CA ARG A 114 -6.93 -6.38 -17.84
C ARG A 114 -7.10 -7.69 -18.61
N GLU A 115 -6.86 -7.68 -19.91
CA GLU A 115 -7.10 -8.87 -20.74
C GLU A 115 -5.88 -9.79 -20.90
N ARG A 116 -4.68 -9.29 -20.60
CA ARG A 116 -3.42 -9.92 -21.02
C ARG A 116 -2.48 -10.26 -19.86
N GLY A 117 -2.88 -9.91 -18.64
CA GLY A 117 -2.12 -10.19 -17.43
C GLY A 117 -1.11 -9.11 -17.08
N ILE A 118 -0.02 -9.51 -16.46
CA ILE A 118 1.02 -8.63 -15.93
C ILE A 118 2.27 -8.79 -16.78
N MET A 119 2.89 -7.69 -17.21
CA MET A 119 4.22 -7.68 -17.82
C MET A 119 5.20 -6.99 -16.86
N MET A 120 6.31 -7.66 -16.58
CA MET A 120 7.46 -7.06 -15.90
C MET A 120 8.58 -6.90 -16.91
N ALA A 121 9.29 -5.78 -16.85
CA ALA A 121 10.47 -5.59 -17.67
C ALA A 121 11.62 -4.96 -16.91
N ALA A 122 12.82 -5.46 -17.21
CA ALA A 122 14.08 -4.87 -16.80
C ALA A 122 14.56 -3.96 -17.92
N ILE A 123 15.05 -2.78 -17.57
CA ILE A 123 15.64 -1.83 -18.51
C ILE A 123 17.15 -1.92 -18.30
N ILE A 124 17.87 -2.38 -19.33
CA ILE A 124 19.33 -2.39 -19.31
C ILE A 124 19.79 -1.02 -19.84
N PRO A 125 20.30 -0.13 -18.98
CA PRO A 125 20.81 1.15 -19.45
C PRO A 125 22.10 0.90 -20.22
N GLN A 126 22.13 1.39 -21.47
CA GLN A 126 23.33 1.62 -22.29
C GLN A 126 24.51 0.68 -22.00
N THR A 127 24.50 -0.48 -22.62
CA THR A 127 25.75 -1.16 -22.97
C THR A 127 26.32 -0.42 -24.18
N GLU A 128 27.62 -0.14 -24.23
CA GLU A 128 28.24 0.14 -25.52
C GLU A 128 27.85 -1.01 -26.48
N ASP A 129 27.88 -0.82 -27.81
CA ASP A 129 27.67 -1.89 -28.80
C ASP A 129 28.76 -2.99 -28.73
N ASP A 130 29.37 -3.18 -27.56
CA ASP A 130 30.18 -4.30 -27.15
C ASP A 130 29.28 -5.51 -26.84
N PRO A 131 29.33 -6.57 -27.67
CA PRO A 131 28.54 -7.78 -27.48
C PRO A 131 28.76 -8.45 -26.12
N LEU A 132 29.96 -8.33 -25.53
CA LEU A 132 30.27 -8.94 -24.24
C LEU A 132 29.54 -8.23 -23.10
N ALA A 133 29.51 -6.90 -23.12
CA ALA A 133 28.75 -6.10 -22.16
C ALA A 133 27.25 -6.39 -22.25
N VAL A 134 26.71 -6.45 -23.48
CA VAL A 134 25.30 -6.83 -23.72
C VAL A 134 25.00 -8.23 -23.17
N GLN A 135 25.89 -9.20 -23.41
CA GLN A 135 25.74 -10.57 -22.89
C GLN A 135 25.66 -10.61 -21.36
N GLU A 136 26.58 -9.93 -20.68
CA GLU A 136 26.65 -9.91 -19.22
C GLU A 136 25.39 -9.27 -18.61
N GLU A 137 24.95 -8.14 -19.15
CA GLU A 137 23.74 -7.45 -18.67
C GLU A 137 22.46 -8.23 -18.95
N LEU A 138 22.36 -8.93 -20.09
CA LEU A 138 21.24 -9.83 -20.38
C LEU A 138 21.13 -10.95 -19.33
N GLN A 139 22.25 -11.56 -18.94
CA GLN A 139 22.28 -12.59 -17.92
C GLN A 139 21.84 -12.06 -16.56
N LYS A 140 22.38 -10.89 -16.15
CA LYS A 140 21.96 -10.21 -14.90
C LYS A 140 20.46 -9.90 -14.89
N ALA A 141 19.95 -9.30 -15.97
CA ALA A 141 18.54 -8.96 -16.10
C ALA A 141 17.63 -10.20 -16.06
N ALA A 142 18.06 -11.32 -16.63
CA ALA A 142 17.31 -12.57 -16.61
C ALA A 142 17.21 -13.18 -15.20
N VAL A 143 18.33 -13.22 -14.47
CA VAL A 143 18.37 -13.67 -13.07
C VAL A 143 17.49 -12.79 -12.20
N TYR A 144 17.60 -11.47 -12.37
CA TYR A 144 16.78 -10.48 -11.67
C TYR A 144 15.29 -10.66 -11.97
N LEU A 145 14.89 -10.75 -13.24
CA LEU A 145 13.49 -10.94 -13.61
C LEU A 145 12.96 -12.28 -13.10
N LYS A 146 13.76 -13.35 -13.09
CA LYS A 146 13.38 -14.65 -12.51
C LYS A 146 13.05 -14.51 -11.03
N GLN A 147 13.87 -13.77 -10.29
CA GLN A 147 13.68 -13.49 -8.87
C GLN A 147 12.44 -12.62 -8.62
N ALA A 148 12.32 -11.49 -9.33
CA ALA A 148 11.17 -10.59 -9.23
C ALA A 148 9.85 -11.32 -9.54
N ARG A 149 9.83 -12.17 -10.57
CA ARG A 149 8.69 -13.04 -10.91
C ARG A 149 8.31 -13.96 -9.74
N ASN A 150 9.28 -14.56 -9.07
CA ASN A 150 9.03 -15.45 -7.94
C ASN A 150 8.46 -14.69 -6.73
N VAL A 151 8.95 -13.47 -6.46
CA VAL A 151 8.41 -12.59 -5.41
C VAL A 151 6.98 -12.19 -5.74
N VAL A 152 6.73 -11.69 -6.96
CA VAL A 152 5.38 -11.29 -7.40
C VAL A 152 4.41 -12.47 -7.29
N ARG A 153 4.79 -13.65 -7.80
CA ARG A 153 3.94 -14.84 -7.71
C ARG A 153 3.60 -15.24 -6.29
N ARG A 154 4.59 -15.23 -5.38
CA ARG A 154 4.39 -15.68 -4.00
C ARG A 154 3.68 -14.65 -3.15
N SER A 155 4.14 -13.41 -3.19
CA SER A 155 3.74 -12.37 -2.25
C SER A 155 2.62 -11.48 -2.75
N VAL A 156 2.46 -11.34 -4.07
CA VAL A 156 1.44 -10.46 -4.67
C VAL A 156 0.31 -11.23 -5.33
N LEU A 157 0.58 -12.43 -5.86
CA LEU A 157 -0.43 -13.26 -6.52
C LEU A 157 -0.79 -14.52 -5.73
N GLY A 158 -0.11 -14.79 -4.61
CA GLY A 158 -0.17 -16.09 -3.93
C GLY A 158 -1.52 -16.42 -3.30
N ASP A 159 -2.33 -15.40 -3.01
CA ASP A 159 -3.66 -15.49 -2.43
C ASP A 159 -4.79 -15.38 -3.46
N LEU A 160 -4.48 -15.12 -4.73
CA LEU A 160 -5.48 -15.08 -5.80
C LEU A 160 -5.86 -16.50 -6.21
N VAL A 161 -7.17 -16.76 -6.32
CA VAL A 161 -7.72 -18.06 -6.77
C VAL A 161 -7.23 -18.40 -8.18
N THR A 162 -7.21 -17.40 -9.07
CA THR A 162 -6.68 -17.51 -10.42
C THR A 162 -5.52 -16.54 -10.57
N GLN A 163 -4.33 -17.07 -10.81
CA GLN A 163 -3.14 -16.24 -11.01
C GLN A 163 -3.10 -15.72 -12.44
N PRO A 164 -3.01 -14.40 -12.66
CA PRO A 164 -2.91 -13.86 -14.00
C PRO A 164 -1.60 -14.29 -14.68
N ALA A 165 -1.61 -14.30 -16.02
CA ALA A 165 -0.41 -14.49 -16.80
C ALA A 165 0.65 -13.45 -16.40
N LEU A 166 1.90 -13.91 -16.26
CA LEU A 166 3.01 -13.07 -15.83
C LEU A 166 4.12 -13.18 -16.88
N HIS A 167 4.27 -12.11 -17.66
CA HIS A 167 5.20 -11.98 -18.76
C HIS A 167 6.46 -11.25 -18.30
N GLN A 168 7.59 -11.59 -18.92
CA GLN A 168 8.88 -10.95 -18.71
C GLN A 168 9.40 -10.42 -20.04
N ALA A 169 10.00 -9.23 -19.98
CA ALA A 169 10.68 -8.61 -21.11
C ALA A 169 11.96 -7.90 -20.67
N ILE A 170 12.86 -7.69 -21.62
CA ILE A 170 14.05 -6.86 -21.41
C ILE A 170 13.96 -5.68 -22.38
N VAL A 171 14.22 -4.47 -21.90
CA VAL A 171 14.28 -3.27 -22.74
C VAL A 171 15.73 -2.85 -22.90
N LEU A 172 16.17 -2.74 -24.15
CA LEU A 172 17.54 -2.46 -24.59
C LEU A 172 17.53 -1.20 -25.47
N PRO A 173 17.52 0.00 -24.86
CA PRO A 173 17.24 1.22 -25.59
C PRO A 173 18.34 1.75 -26.47
N ASP A 174 19.56 1.32 -26.22
CA ASP A 174 20.75 1.70 -26.99
C ASP A 174 21.38 0.45 -27.65
N THR A 175 20.61 -0.62 -27.88
CA THR A 175 21.10 -1.84 -28.57
C THR A 175 20.18 -2.19 -29.72
N THR A 176 20.77 -2.36 -30.91
CA THR A 176 20.02 -2.79 -32.09
C THR A 176 19.66 -4.27 -32.04
N ARG A 177 18.56 -4.64 -32.70
CA ARG A 177 18.13 -6.04 -32.87
C ARG A 177 19.24 -6.94 -33.42
N ARG A 178 20.02 -6.43 -34.37
CA ARG A 178 21.14 -7.16 -34.99
C ARG A 178 22.22 -7.50 -33.97
N CYS A 179 22.61 -6.55 -33.14
CA CYS A 179 23.61 -6.74 -32.08
C CYS A 179 23.11 -7.79 -31.08
N LEU A 180 21.86 -7.67 -30.61
CA LEU A 180 21.23 -8.67 -29.75
C LEU A 180 21.25 -10.08 -30.37
N GLU A 181 20.88 -10.23 -31.63
CA GLU A 181 20.87 -11.53 -32.30
C GLU A 181 22.27 -12.14 -32.47
N GLU A 182 23.30 -11.31 -32.61
CA GLU A 182 24.70 -11.76 -32.64
C GLU A 182 25.14 -12.25 -31.25
N VAL A 183 24.81 -11.50 -30.20
CA VAL A 183 25.03 -11.90 -28.80
C VAL A 183 24.36 -13.23 -28.49
N LEU A 184 23.07 -13.37 -28.82
CA LEU A 184 22.29 -14.59 -28.56
C LEU A 184 22.83 -15.80 -29.33
N ARG A 185 23.39 -15.61 -30.53
CA ARG A 185 24.02 -16.69 -31.31
C ARG A 185 25.32 -17.19 -30.70
N ASN A 186 26.05 -16.31 -30.01
CA ASN A 186 27.36 -16.61 -29.42
C ASN A 186 27.28 -17.02 -27.94
N MET A 187 26.11 -16.89 -27.31
CA MET A 187 25.92 -17.19 -25.89
C MET A 187 25.88 -18.70 -25.64
N SER A 188 26.80 -19.21 -24.80
CA SER A 188 26.85 -20.63 -24.40
C SER A 188 25.63 -21.06 -23.58
N ASP A 189 25.14 -20.17 -22.71
CA ASP A 189 24.16 -20.48 -21.68
C ASP A 189 22.77 -19.90 -21.98
N LEU A 190 22.36 -19.98 -23.26
CA LEU A 190 21.06 -19.49 -23.71
C LEU A 190 19.87 -20.11 -22.94
N GLN A 191 20.04 -21.32 -22.42
CA GLN A 191 19.03 -22.02 -21.64
C GLN A 191 18.71 -21.30 -20.31
N GLU A 192 19.73 -20.76 -19.63
CA GLU A 192 19.53 -20.02 -18.38
C GLU A 192 18.78 -18.71 -18.64
N LEU A 193 19.12 -18.01 -19.72
CA LEU A 193 18.42 -16.82 -20.19
C LEU A 193 16.95 -17.13 -20.53
N GLN A 194 16.69 -18.21 -21.26
CA GLN A 194 15.33 -18.67 -21.59
C GLN A 194 14.52 -18.97 -20.33
N GLU A 195 15.09 -19.71 -19.37
CA GLU A 195 14.42 -20.05 -18.11
C GLU A 195 14.11 -18.79 -17.30
N GLY A 196 15.05 -17.86 -17.22
CA GLY A 196 14.91 -16.60 -16.50
C GLY A 196 13.78 -15.71 -17.05
N LEU A 197 13.57 -15.76 -18.37
CA LEU A 197 12.57 -14.98 -19.10
C LEU A 197 11.27 -15.75 -19.40
N SER A 198 11.12 -16.97 -18.87
CA SER A 198 9.97 -17.85 -19.13
C SER A 198 9.74 -18.14 -20.62
N VAL A 199 10.81 -18.22 -21.41
CA VAL A 199 10.73 -18.51 -22.85
C VAL A 199 10.81 -20.03 -23.04
N GLU A 200 9.81 -20.60 -23.71
CA GLU A 200 9.81 -22.02 -24.05
C GLU A 200 11.01 -22.40 -24.91
N SER A 201 11.57 -23.59 -24.67
CA SER A 201 12.67 -24.12 -25.46
C SER A 201 12.34 -24.13 -26.95
N GLY A 202 13.18 -23.49 -27.76
CA GLY A 202 12.99 -23.37 -29.21
C GLY A 202 12.30 -22.09 -29.68
N ARG A 203 11.71 -21.29 -28.77
CA ARG A 203 11.29 -19.93 -29.11
C ARG A 203 12.49 -18.98 -29.09
N ASN A 204 12.46 -18.01 -29.99
CA ASN A 204 13.54 -17.03 -30.11
C ASN A 204 13.43 -15.99 -28.97
N VAL A 205 14.46 -15.93 -28.12
CA VAL A 205 14.56 -14.97 -27.00
C VAL A 205 14.47 -13.53 -27.49
N SER A 206 14.90 -13.23 -28.72
CA SER A 206 14.83 -11.86 -29.23
C SER A 206 13.42 -11.27 -29.19
N HIS A 207 12.36 -12.08 -29.37
CA HIS A 207 10.98 -11.59 -29.31
C HIS A 207 10.57 -11.00 -27.95
N VAL A 208 11.31 -11.31 -26.89
CA VAL A 208 11.04 -10.79 -25.53
C VAL A 208 11.86 -9.56 -25.20
N CYS A 209 12.75 -9.17 -26.09
CA CYS A 209 13.59 -7.99 -25.95
C CYS A 209 13.05 -6.86 -26.84
N LEU A 210 12.94 -5.65 -26.28
CA LEU A 210 12.63 -4.42 -27.00
C LEU A 210 13.92 -3.67 -27.32
N CYS A 211 14.32 -3.63 -28.58
CA CYS A 211 15.57 -2.99 -29.03
C CYS A 211 15.35 -1.55 -29.50
N GLU A 212 16.44 -0.79 -29.65
CA GLU A 212 16.46 0.60 -30.13
C GLU A 212 15.63 0.77 -31.42
N ASP A 213 15.86 -0.11 -32.38
CA ASP A 213 15.25 -0.06 -33.70
C ASP A 213 13.76 -0.47 -33.71
N ASP A 214 13.29 -1.14 -32.64
CA ASP A 214 11.85 -1.36 -32.44
C ASP A 214 11.17 -0.13 -31.82
N MET A 215 11.86 0.60 -30.96
CA MET A 215 11.34 1.83 -30.35
C MET A 215 11.31 3.02 -31.30
N ALA A 216 12.20 3.03 -32.30
CA ALA A 216 12.22 4.05 -33.33
C ALA A 216 11.08 3.92 -34.36
N ASP A 217 10.48 2.73 -34.50
CA ASP A 217 9.42 2.43 -35.47
C ASP A 217 8.15 1.93 -34.76
N GLN A 218 7.07 2.72 -34.84
CA GLN A 218 5.78 2.39 -34.22
C GLN A 218 5.24 1.00 -34.64
N THR A 219 5.46 0.59 -35.89
CA THR A 219 4.97 -0.70 -36.41
C THR A 219 5.69 -1.85 -35.72
N ARG A 220 6.99 -1.70 -35.47
CA ARG A 220 7.83 -2.68 -34.79
C ARG A 220 7.56 -2.72 -33.30
N LEU A 221 7.41 -1.55 -32.66
CA LEU A 221 6.96 -1.45 -31.27
C LEU A 221 5.63 -2.18 -31.05
N ASP A 222 4.68 -1.97 -31.95
CA ASP A 222 3.37 -2.62 -31.91
C ASP A 222 3.44 -4.13 -32.11
N ALA A 223 4.35 -4.60 -32.97
CA ALA A 223 4.56 -6.02 -33.21
C ALA A 223 5.21 -6.68 -31.97
N TRP A 224 6.21 -6.04 -31.38
CA TRP A 224 6.84 -6.48 -30.15
C TRP A 224 5.84 -6.54 -28.97
N TRP A 225 4.99 -5.51 -28.82
CA TRP A 225 4.00 -5.44 -27.75
C TRP A 225 3.02 -6.62 -27.80
N ARG A 226 2.49 -6.90 -28.99
CA ARG A 226 1.60 -8.05 -29.23
C ARG A 226 2.31 -9.38 -28.96
N ALA A 227 3.47 -9.58 -29.56
CA ALA A 227 4.27 -10.79 -29.37
C ALA A 227 4.69 -11.02 -27.91
N SER A 228 4.87 -9.95 -27.14
CA SER A 228 5.25 -10.04 -25.73
C SER A 228 4.10 -10.42 -24.80
N LEU A 229 2.85 -10.22 -25.21
CA LEU A 229 1.66 -10.52 -24.41
C LEU A 229 0.90 -11.77 -24.88
N GLU A 230 1.01 -12.12 -26.16
CA GLU A 230 0.32 -13.26 -26.77
C GLU A 230 1.03 -14.62 -26.55
N ARG A 231 2.07 -14.67 -25.71
CA ARG A 231 2.92 -15.88 -25.58
C ARG A 231 2.21 -17.13 -25.05
N ASN A 232 1.04 -16.98 -24.43
CA ASN A 232 0.23 -18.09 -23.94
C ASN A 232 -0.95 -18.34 -24.88
N GLU A 233 -0.81 -19.33 -25.77
CA GLU A 233 -1.89 -19.86 -26.61
C GLU A 233 -2.94 -20.66 -25.81
N GLY A 234 -2.63 -20.99 -24.55
CA GLY A 234 -3.58 -21.51 -23.57
C GLY A 234 -4.37 -20.36 -22.96
N GLY A 235 -5.45 -19.96 -23.64
CA GLY A 235 -6.42 -19.01 -23.09
C GLY A 235 -6.90 -19.52 -21.73
N ASP A 236 -6.50 -18.84 -20.66
CA ASP A 236 -6.97 -19.15 -19.33
C ASP A 236 -7.27 -17.84 -18.61
N HIS A 237 -8.57 -17.54 -18.67
CA HIS A 237 -9.34 -16.49 -18.01
C HIS A 237 -8.75 -15.08 -18.03
N ALA A 238 -9.33 -14.24 -18.91
CA ALA A 238 -9.27 -12.78 -18.79
C ALA A 238 -9.39 -12.41 -17.31
N MET A 239 -8.43 -11.61 -16.82
CA MET A 239 -8.44 -11.12 -15.46
C MET A 239 -9.78 -10.42 -15.24
N ASP A 240 -10.60 -10.97 -14.35
CA ASP A 240 -11.89 -10.35 -14.07
C ASP A 240 -11.68 -8.95 -13.47
N THR A 241 -12.73 -8.14 -13.51
CA THR A 241 -12.66 -6.75 -13.02
C THR A 241 -12.19 -6.70 -11.57
N ALA A 242 -12.63 -7.65 -10.74
CA ALA A 242 -12.29 -7.69 -9.32
C ALA A 242 -10.79 -7.94 -9.11
N THR A 243 -10.23 -8.95 -9.76
CA THR A 243 -8.81 -9.31 -9.74
C THR A 243 -7.97 -8.17 -10.30
N TYR A 244 -8.41 -7.53 -11.39
CA TYR A 244 -7.75 -6.37 -11.97
C TYR A 244 -7.69 -5.19 -11.00
N THR A 245 -8.84 -4.78 -10.45
CA THR A 245 -8.91 -3.69 -9.47
C THR A 245 -8.06 -4.01 -8.24
N GLN A 246 -8.09 -5.26 -7.77
CA GLN A 246 -7.30 -5.71 -6.64
C GLN A 246 -5.79 -5.61 -6.91
N LEU A 247 -5.34 -6.01 -8.10
CA LEU A 247 -3.93 -5.92 -8.48
C LEU A 247 -3.48 -4.47 -8.65
N VAL A 248 -4.26 -3.63 -9.33
CA VAL A 248 -3.98 -2.20 -9.43
C VAL A 248 -3.88 -1.59 -8.04
N ALA A 249 -4.79 -1.92 -7.12
CA ALA A 249 -4.73 -1.43 -5.74
C ALA A 249 -3.48 -1.89 -4.99
N ARG A 250 -3.03 -3.15 -5.19
CA ARG A 250 -1.80 -3.68 -4.57
C ARG A 250 -0.54 -2.96 -5.03
N PHE A 251 -0.46 -2.62 -6.32
CA PHE A 251 0.75 -2.02 -6.89
C PHE A 251 0.74 -0.48 -6.89
N ALA A 252 -0.42 0.16 -6.98
CA ALA A 252 -0.52 1.62 -7.12
C ALA A 252 -0.75 2.35 -5.79
N ILE A 253 -1.25 1.68 -4.76
CA ILE A 253 -1.38 2.28 -3.43
C ILE A 253 -0.09 2.01 -2.67
N PRO A 254 0.60 3.04 -2.14
CA PRO A 254 1.75 2.80 -1.28
C PRO A 254 1.34 1.82 -0.18
N LEU A 255 2.06 0.70 -0.07
CA LEU A 255 1.80 -0.31 0.94
C LEU A 255 2.03 0.30 2.33
N THR A 256 0.96 0.83 2.91
CA THR A 256 0.85 0.92 4.35
C THR A 256 0.47 -0.47 4.84
N THR A 257 1.47 -1.29 5.16
CA THR A 257 1.23 -2.53 5.90
C THR A 257 0.62 -2.16 7.25
N VAL A 258 -0.65 -2.48 7.43
CA VAL A 258 -1.29 -2.40 8.74
C VAL A 258 -1.21 -3.79 9.35
N GLU A 259 -0.29 -3.97 10.29
CA GLU A 259 -0.21 -5.22 11.05
C GLU A 259 -1.38 -5.32 12.03
N LEU A 260 -2.28 -6.26 11.76
CA LEU A 260 -3.36 -6.63 12.67
C LEU A 260 -2.94 -7.87 13.46
N PHE A 261 -2.60 -7.71 14.73
CA PHE A 261 -2.30 -8.84 15.60
C PHE A 261 -3.61 -9.47 16.12
N LEU A 262 -3.99 -10.62 15.59
CA LEU A 262 -5.17 -11.36 16.05
C LEU A 262 -4.80 -12.33 17.18
N THR A 263 -5.67 -12.46 18.18
CA THR A 263 -5.50 -13.37 19.32
C THR A 263 -5.98 -14.80 19.07
N ARG A 264 -6.62 -15.10 17.93
CA ARG A 264 -6.94 -16.46 17.46
C ARG A 264 -6.68 -16.57 15.94
N GLU A 265 -6.16 -17.72 15.49
CA GLU A 265 -5.54 -17.94 14.17
C GLU A 265 -6.43 -17.70 12.91
N PRO A 266 -5.83 -17.46 11.72
CA PRO A 266 -4.47 -16.96 11.49
C PRO A 266 -4.46 -15.43 11.37
N ARG A 267 -3.32 -14.83 11.69
CA ARG A 267 -3.03 -13.40 11.54
C ARG A 267 -3.34 -12.96 10.11
N LEU A 268 -4.33 -12.07 9.96
CA LEU A 268 -4.71 -11.55 8.66
C LEU A 268 -3.71 -10.46 8.28
N GLN A 269 -2.78 -10.75 7.37
CA GLN A 269 -1.96 -9.71 6.75
C GLN A 269 -2.79 -9.00 5.70
N LEU A 270 -3.17 -7.76 6.00
CA LEU A 270 -3.87 -6.90 5.05
C LEU A 270 -2.84 -6.01 4.37
N TRP A 271 -2.58 -6.33 3.11
CA TRP A 271 -1.51 -5.77 2.30
C TRP A 271 -1.76 -4.33 1.83
N THR A 272 -2.99 -3.82 1.95
CA THR A 272 -3.34 -2.45 1.56
C THR A 272 -4.36 -1.83 2.53
N GLN A 273 -4.34 -0.50 2.67
CA GLN A 273 -5.38 0.24 3.40
C GLN A 273 -6.77 -0.01 2.80
N GLY A 274 -6.86 -0.23 1.48
CA GLY A 274 -8.11 -0.58 0.79
C GLY A 274 -8.62 -1.97 1.16
N HIS A 275 -7.74 -2.97 1.29
CA HIS A 275 -8.09 -4.29 1.82
C HIS A 275 -8.46 -4.23 3.30
N LEU A 276 -7.84 -3.35 4.09
CA LEU A 276 -8.27 -3.09 5.45
C LEU A 276 -9.71 -2.56 5.45
N VAL A 277 -10.01 -1.51 4.69
CA VAL A 277 -11.37 -0.94 4.60
C VAL A 277 -12.38 -1.95 4.05
N HIS A 278 -12.01 -2.78 3.06
CA HIS A 278 -12.88 -3.83 2.51
C HIS A 278 -13.10 -4.99 3.50
N ALA A 279 -12.05 -5.52 4.13
CA ALA A 279 -12.14 -6.61 5.10
C ALA A 279 -12.87 -6.17 6.39
N VAL A 280 -12.65 -4.92 6.81
CA VAL A 280 -13.32 -4.29 7.96
C VAL A 280 -14.75 -3.88 7.62
N GLY A 281 -15.03 -3.48 6.36
CA GLY A 281 -16.29 -2.88 5.94
C GLY A 281 -17.31 -3.82 5.29
N MET A 282 -16.91 -4.88 4.59
CA MET A 282 -17.82 -5.66 3.71
C MET A 282 -18.00 -7.13 4.10
N GLU A 283 -16.94 -7.86 4.49
CA GLU A 283 -17.05 -9.33 4.65
C GLU A 283 -17.32 -9.83 6.08
N HIS A 284 -16.92 -9.09 7.13
CA HIS A 284 -16.96 -9.62 8.50
C HIS A 284 -17.91 -8.92 9.47
N GLY A 285 -18.62 -7.86 9.05
CA GLY A 285 -19.73 -7.24 9.81
C GLY A 285 -19.43 -6.81 11.26
N ARG A 286 -18.17 -6.87 11.71
CA ARG A 286 -17.73 -6.52 13.07
C ARG A 286 -16.36 -5.84 13.00
N PRO A 287 -16.32 -4.54 12.69
CA PRO A 287 -15.09 -3.76 12.52
C PRO A 287 -14.14 -3.77 13.72
N MET A 288 -14.63 -4.09 14.92
CA MET A 288 -13.90 -3.90 16.18
C MET A 288 -13.39 -5.20 16.84
N SER A 289 -13.76 -6.39 16.37
CA SER A 289 -13.36 -7.65 17.03
C SER A 289 -11.92 -8.10 16.73
N CYS A 290 -11.21 -7.36 15.88
CA CYS A 290 -9.93 -7.77 15.30
C CYS A 290 -8.79 -6.78 15.59
N ILE A 291 -9.03 -5.80 16.46
CA ILE A 291 -8.02 -4.80 16.82
C ILE A 291 -7.14 -5.40 17.91
N ALA A 292 -5.86 -5.55 17.60
CA ALA A 292 -4.88 -5.85 18.63
C ALA A 292 -4.60 -4.63 19.48
N LEU A 293 -4.66 -4.82 20.78
CA LEU A 293 -4.34 -3.79 21.74
C LEU A 293 -3.10 -4.21 22.51
N PHE A 294 -2.20 -3.26 22.74
CA PHE A 294 -1.12 -3.44 23.71
C PHE A 294 -1.72 -3.72 25.10
N PRO A 295 -1.02 -4.46 25.99
CA PRO A 295 -1.53 -4.75 27.32
C PRO A 295 -2.03 -3.52 28.09
N GLN A 296 -1.36 -2.38 27.94
CA GLN A 296 -1.74 -1.11 28.56
C GLN A 296 -3.05 -0.55 27.98
N GLN A 297 -3.27 -0.66 26.67
CA GLN A 297 -4.52 -0.24 26.03
C GLN A 297 -5.68 -1.15 26.44
N PHE A 298 -5.40 -2.45 26.57
CA PHE A 298 -6.37 -3.42 27.06
C PHE A 298 -6.76 -3.15 28.52
N GLN A 299 -5.78 -2.80 29.36
CA GLN A 299 -6.01 -2.39 30.74
C GLN A 299 -6.98 -1.20 30.82
N VAL A 300 -6.81 -0.17 29.99
CA VAL A 300 -7.75 0.98 29.94
C VAL A 300 -9.17 0.55 29.57
N LEU A 301 -9.32 -0.47 28.70
CA LEU A 301 -10.63 -1.00 28.36
C LEU A 301 -11.27 -1.80 29.50
N GLU A 302 -10.48 -2.63 30.19
CA GLU A 302 -10.92 -3.48 31.30
C GLU A 302 -11.18 -2.72 32.59
N GLU A 303 -10.53 -1.56 32.79
CA GLU A 303 -10.73 -0.73 33.97
C GLU A 303 -12.24 -0.46 34.17
N PRO A 304 -12.82 -0.91 35.29
CA PRO A 304 -14.22 -0.63 35.58
C PRO A 304 -14.41 0.88 35.70
N PRO A 305 -15.60 1.41 35.40
CA PRO A 305 -15.95 2.77 35.78
C PRO A 305 -15.66 2.92 37.27
N ASP A 306 -15.01 4.02 37.66
CA ASP A 306 -14.77 4.26 39.09
C ASP A 306 -16.11 4.36 39.83
N ASP A 307 -16.13 4.08 41.14
CA ASP A 307 -17.35 4.15 41.97
C ASP A 307 -17.89 5.59 42.16
N TYR A 308 -17.27 6.57 41.49
CA TYR A 308 -17.70 7.97 41.49
C TYR A 308 -18.77 8.23 40.44
N ASP A 309 -19.56 9.30 40.65
CA ASP A 309 -20.60 9.74 39.71
C ASP A 309 -20.02 10.24 38.37
N VAL A 310 -18.71 10.41 38.26
CA VAL A 310 -17.98 10.86 37.07
C VAL A 310 -16.83 9.92 36.77
N ASP A 311 -16.86 9.27 35.60
CA ASP A 311 -15.80 8.39 35.08
C ASP A 311 -15.08 9.12 33.93
N VAL A 312 -13.84 9.55 34.19
CA VAL A 312 -13.02 10.30 33.23
C VAL A 312 -11.89 9.41 32.73
N ARG A 313 -11.87 9.12 31.42
CA ARG A 313 -10.78 8.39 30.77
C ARG A 313 -10.00 9.34 29.88
N ILE A 314 -8.77 9.60 30.29
CA ILE A 314 -7.82 10.44 29.58
C ILE A 314 -6.72 9.52 29.05
N LEU A 315 -6.55 9.49 27.72
CA LEU A 315 -5.50 8.69 27.10
C LEU A 315 -4.32 9.55 26.71
N TRP A 316 -3.17 9.20 27.28
CA TRP A 316 -1.88 9.82 26.98
C TRP A 316 -1.01 8.87 26.16
N GLY A 317 -0.31 9.40 25.16
CA GLY A 317 0.68 8.62 24.42
C GLY A 317 1.13 9.26 23.10
N PRO A 318 2.26 8.80 22.53
CA PRO A 318 2.78 9.28 21.26
C PRO A 318 1.75 9.23 20.12
N THR A 319 1.95 10.05 19.10
CA THR A 319 1.19 9.96 17.85
C THR A 319 1.34 8.56 17.21
N GLY A 320 0.27 8.03 16.62
CA GLY A 320 0.25 6.69 16.01
C GLY A 320 -0.02 5.52 16.96
N THR A 321 -0.14 5.75 18.27
CA THR A 321 -0.45 4.69 19.26
C THR A 321 -1.92 4.29 19.34
N SER A 322 -2.70 4.52 18.28
CA SER A 322 -4.11 4.11 18.19
C SER A 322 -5.03 4.62 19.31
N LYS A 323 -4.71 5.76 19.95
CA LYS A 323 -5.51 6.34 21.06
C LYS A 323 -6.98 6.50 20.69
N SER A 324 -7.26 7.08 19.53
CA SER A 324 -8.63 7.31 19.06
C SER A 324 -9.41 6.00 18.90
N ILE A 325 -8.75 4.91 18.50
CA ILE A 325 -9.37 3.58 18.41
C ILE A 325 -9.75 3.06 19.80
N VAL A 326 -8.86 3.20 20.80
CA VAL A 326 -9.14 2.79 22.18
C VAL A 326 -10.32 3.59 22.76
N LEU A 327 -10.37 4.90 22.52
CA LEU A 327 -11.51 5.74 22.93
C LEU A 327 -12.82 5.30 22.27
N ILE A 328 -12.79 4.98 20.97
CA ILE A 328 -13.97 4.48 20.26
C ILE A 328 -14.46 3.16 20.88
N ILE A 329 -13.56 2.21 21.13
CA ILE A 329 -13.92 0.92 21.74
C ILE A 329 -14.49 1.12 23.15
N LYS A 330 -13.87 1.98 23.98
CA LYS A 330 -14.36 2.28 25.33
C LYS A 330 -15.73 2.96 25.30
N GLY A 331 -15.91 3.97 24.45
CA GLY A 331 -17.20 4.66 24.30
C GLY A 331 -18.31 3.73 23.86
N PHE A 332 -18.04 2.87 22.88
CA PHE A 332 -18.97 1.83 22.48
C PHE A 332 -19.28 0.84 23.60
N PHE A 333 -18.27 0.39 24.35
CA PHE A 333 -18.45 -0.51 25.49
C PHE A 333 -19.36 0.11 26.57
N LEU A 334 -19.14 1.38 26.91
CA LEU A 334 -19.96 2.12 27.86
C LEU A 334 -21.43 2.19 27.41
N LEU A 335 -21.69 2.59 26.16
CA LEU A 335 -23.04 2.65 25.61
C LEU A 335 -23.74 1.27 25.64
N ARG A 336 -23.03 0.18 25.28
CA ARG A 336 -23.59 -1.18 25.36
C ARG A 336 -23.89 -1.64 26.77
N LYS A 337 -23.20 -1.12 27.78
CA LYS A 337 -23.49 -1.40 29.19
C LYS A 337 -24.69 -0.62 29.72
N GLY A 338 -25.32 0.21 28.87
CA GLY A 338 -26.46 1.03 29.23
C GLY A 338 -26.07 2.36 29.88
N CYS A 339 -24.80 2.77 29.77
CA CYS A 339 -24.38 4.11 30.17
C CYS A 339 -25.04 5.13 29.23
N GLY A 340 -25.99 5.91 29.73
CA GLY A 340 -26.90 6.70 28.89
C GLY A 340 -26.23 7.74 28.00
N THR A 341 -25.20 8.44 28.50
CA THR A 341 -24.50 9.50 27.75
C THR A 341 -22.98 9.35 27.88
N VAL A 342 -22.28 9.44 26.75
CA VAL A 342 -20.82 9.51 26.68
C VAL A 342 -20.42 10.87 26.10
N PHE A 343 -19.59 11.61 26.84
CA PHE A 343 -19.03 12.88 26.42
C PHE A 343 -17.66 12.65 25.80
N VAL A 344 -17.42 13.19 24.60
CA VAL A 344 -16.11 13.17 23.93
C VAL A 344 -15.54 14.57 23.97
N LEU A 345 -14.43 14.72 24.68
CA LEU A 345 -13.78 15.98 24.98
C LEU A 345 -12.66 16.26 23.99
N GLN A 346 -12.74 17.40 23.30
CA GLN A 346 -11.64 17.96 22.53
C GLN A 346 -10.81 18.87 23.43
N THR A 347 -9.57 18.48 23.75
CA THR A 347 -8.68 19.21 24.67
C THR A 347 -7.77 20.23 23.99
N SER A 348 -7.60 20.15 22.66
CA SER A 348 -6.75 21.04 21.87
C SER A 348 -7.39 21.40 20.52
N ASP A 349 -6.96 22.51 19.91
CA ASP A 349 -7.42 22.91 18.57
C ASP A 349 -7.06 21.84 17.51
N ASP A 350 -5.86 21.26 17.61
CA ASP A 350 -5.37 20.22 16.69
C ASP A 350 -6.12 18.88 16.86
N GLY A 351 -6.71 18.65 18.03
CA GLY A 351 -7.50 17.45 18.34
C GLY A 351 -8.94 17.47 17.82
N ALA A 352 -9.39 18.54 17.15
CA ALA A 352 -10.78 18.70 16.71
C ALA A 352 -11.26 17.57 15.81
N ALA A 353 -10.45 17.23 14.79
CA ALA A 353 -10.79 16.19 13.84
C ALA A 353 -10.86 14.82 14.54
N ALA A 354 -9.91 14.54 15.45
CA ALA A 354 -9.88 13.29 16.20
C ALA A 354 -11.10 13.15 17.11
N ALA A 355 -11.42 14.18 17.91
CA ALA A 355 -12.58 14.17 18.80
C ALA A 355 -13.90 14.01 18.02
N TYR A 356 -14.05 14.73 16.90
CA TYR A 356 -15.21 14.59 16.02
C TYR A 356 -15.34 13.17 15.46
N LEU A 357 -14.26 12.59 14.94
CA LEU A 357 -14.24 11.23 14.40
C LEU A 357 -14.56 10.19 15.47
N VAL A 358 -13.99 10.32 16.68
CA VAL A 358 -14.30 9.45 17.82
C VAL A 358 -15.79 9.54 18.15
N GLY A 359 -16.33 10.75 18.34
CA GLY A 359 -17.74 10.93 18.66
C GLY A 359 -18.69 10.42 17.58
N HIS A 360 -18.36 10.66 16.31
CA HIS A 360 -19.12 10.16 15.17
C HIS A 360 -19.12 8.62 15.12
N GLN A 361 -17.94 8.00 15.23
CA GLN A 361 -17.81 6.55 15.13
C GLN A 361 -18.46 5.82 16.31
N VAL A 362 -18.34 6.36 17.53
CA VAL A 362 -19.03 5.81 18.71
C VAL A 362 -20.55 5.84 18.48
N ARG A 363 -21.08 6.96 17.97
CA ARG A 363 -22.52 7.12 17.67
C ARG A 363 -23.01 6.15 16.59
N GLU A 364 -22.30 6.03 15.47
CA GLU A 364 -22.67 5.09 14.41
C GLU A 364 -22.64 3.65 14.89
N THR A 365 -21.57 3.25 15.60
CA THR A 365 -21.37 1.86 16.00
C THR A 365 -22.40 1.43 17.04
N ALA A 366 -22.80 2.33 17.93
CA ALA A 366 -23.79 2.04 18.97
C ALA A 366 -25.22 1.84 18.41
N GLY A 367 -25.51 2.37 17.23
CA GLY A 367 -26.83 2.29 16.59
C GLY A 367 -27.88 3.19 17.25
N GLN A 368 -29.06 3.30 16.62
CA GLN A 368 -30.17 4.09 17.15
C GLN A 368 -30.77 3.40 18.40
N GLY A 369 -30.42 3.87 19.60
CA GLY A 369 -31.04 3.44 20.86
C GLY A 369 -30.10 3.08 22.01
N ALA A 370 -28.79 3.04 21.80
CA ALA A 370 -27.82 2.63 22.83
C ALA A 370 -27.34 3.77 23.76
N GLY A 371 -27.89 4.98 23.63
CA GLY A 371 -27.51 6.17 24.41
C GLY A 371 -27.19 7.36 23.52
N SER A 372 -26.65 8.43 24.12
CA SER A 372 -26.28 9.66 23.42
C SER A 372 -24.78 9.93 23.49
N VAL A 373 -24.23 10.51 22.42
CA VAL A 373 -22.83 10.94 22.35
C VAL A 373 -22.78 12.44 22.16
N GLN A 374 -22.19 13.14 23.12
CA GLN A 374 -22.04 14.59 23.10
C GLN A 374 -20.58 14.98 22.86
N LEU A 375 -20.36 15.88 21.90
CA LEU A 375 -19.04 16.44 21.62
C LEU A 375 -18.88 17.73 22.41
N VAL A 376 -17.79 17.82 23.18
CA VAL A 376 -17.47 18.99 23.98
C VAL A 376 -16.20 19.61 23.43
N ASN A 377 -16.31 20.84 22.93
CA ASN A 377 -15.19 21.60 22.43
C ASN A 377 -14.54 22.41 23.56
N MET A 378 -13.39 21.94 24.06
CA MET A 378 -12.52 22.66 24.99
C MET A 378 -11.24 23.12 24.28
N ALA A 379 -11.35 23.57 23.03
CA ALA A 379 -10.26 24.21 22.34
C ALA A 379 -10.18 25.70 22.71
N GLY A 380 -8.96 26.24 22.75
CA GLY A 380 -8.72 27.64 23.12
C GLY A 380 -9.02 28.05 24.57
N VAL A 381 -9.34 27.11 25.48
CA VAL A 381 -9.55 27.40 26.92
C VAL A 381 -8.25 27.82 27.62
N GLY A 382 -7.09 27.39 27.12
CA GLY A 382 -5.80 27.78 27.69
C GLY A 382 -4.78 28.19 26.64
N LYS A 383 -3.67 28.73 27.14
CA LYS A 383 -2.49 29.10 26.37
C LYS A 383 -1.26 28.58 27.09
N ARG A 384 -0.26 28.13 26.33
CA ARG A 384 1.06 27.87 26.89
C ARG A 384 1.80 29.19 27.07
N ASP A 385 2.45 29.38 28.21
CA ASP A 385 3.38 30.48 28.39
C ASP A 385 4.71 30.21 27.66
N ARG A 386 5.68 31.11 27.81
CA ARG A 386 6.99 30.97 27.16
C ARG A 386 7.82 29.79 27.67
N GLU A 387 7.45 29.24 28.82
CA GLU A 387 8.09 28.08 29.44
C GLU A 387 7.37 26.77 29.09
N GLY A 388 6.32 26.86 28.25
CA GLY A 388 5.51 25.72 27.84
C GLY A 388 4.48 25.29 28.87
N GLN A 389 4.33 26.01 30.00
CA GLN A 389 3.32 25.71 31.01
C GLN A 389 1.94 26.15 30.54
N TYR A 390 0.95 25.28 30.69
CA TYR A 390 -0.42 25.55 30.27
C TYR A 390 -1.18 26.35 31.33
N HIS A 391 -1.73 27.50 30.92
CA HIS A 391 -2.56 28.35 31.78
C HIS A 391 -3.93 28.54 31.14
N LEU A 392 -4.99 28.40 31.95
CA LEU A 392 -6.34 28.74 31.51
C LEU A 392 -6.47 30.25 31.32
N THR A 393 -7.01 30.66 30.18
CA THR A 393 -7.43 32.05 29.95
C THR A 393 -8.64 32.37 30.83
N GLU A 394 -8.91 33.64 31.12
CA GLU A 394 -10.11 34.01 31.89
C GLU A 394 -11.41 33.57 31.20
N GLU A 395 -11.46 33.64 29.86
CA GLU A 395 -12.57 33.10 29.08
C GLU A 395 -12.63 31.56 29.18
N GLY A 396 -11.46 30.92 29.19
CA GLY A 396 -11.37 29.48 29.37
C GLY A 396 -11.81 29.00 30.75
N LYS A 397 -11.45 29.71 31.83
CA LYS A 397 -11.96 29.42 33.18
C LYS A 397 -13.48 29.45 33.21
N LYS A 398 -14.10 30.44 32.57
CA LYS A 398 -15.57 30.53 32.45
C LYS A 398 -16.17 29.37 31.65
N LYS A 399 -15.54 28.98 30.53
CA LYS A 399 -15.98 27.82 29.73
C LYS A 399 -15.86 26.50 30.51
N VAL A 400 -14.73 26.28 31.18
CA VAL A 400 -14.51 25.12 32.05
C VAL A 400 -15.55 25.09 33.16
N GLN A 401 -15.80 26.21 33.84
CA GLN A 401 -16.79 26.29 34.91
C GLN A 401 -18.20 25.97 34.41
N ALA A 402 -18.64 26.61 33.33
CA ALA A 402 -19.96 26.35 32.74
C ALA A 402 -20.14 24.87 32.35
N TRP A 403 -19.08 24.26 31.81
CA TRP A 403 -19.11 22.84 31.46
C TRP A 403 -19.16 21.92 32.69
N VAL A 404 -18.38 22.23 33.73
CA VAL A 404 -18.44 21.48 35.00
C VAL A 404 -19.85 21.56 35.60
N GLU A 405 -20.48 22.74 35.58
CA GLU A 405 -21.86 22.93 36.03
C GLU A 405 -22.85 22.07 35.22
N GLU A 406 -22.70 22.04 33.88
CA GLU A 406 -23.51 21.20 33.00
C GLU A 406 -23.34 19.70 33.30
N LEU A 407 -22.09 19.23 33.48
CA LEU A 407 -21.82 17.85 33.84
C LEU A 407 -22.37 17.48 35.21
N CYS A 408 -22.22 18.35 36.22
CA CYS A 408 -22.79 18.12 37.54
C CYS A 408 -24.31 18.03 37.48
N GLN A 409 -24.97 18.89 36.70
CA GLN A 409 -26.41 18.82 36.49
C GLN A 409 -26.81 17.53 35.77
N HIS A 410 -26.03 17.10 34.77
CA HIS A 410 -26.27 15.84 34.07
C HIS A 410 -26.13 14.64 35.01
N ALA A 411 -25.07 14.61 35.83
CA ALA A 411 -24.83 13.57 36.83
C ALA A 411 -25.96 13.52 37.87
N GLN A 412 -26.43 14.66 38.36
CA GLN A 412 -27.57 14.71 39.29
C GLN A 412 -28.86 14.14 38.68
N THR A 413 -29.06 14.34 37.38
CA THR A 413 -30.28 13.91 36.68
C THR A 413 -30.23 12.45 36.25
N HIS A 414 -29.06 11.96 35.82
CA HIS A 414 -28.89 10.65 35.17
C HIS A 414 -28.02 9.68 35.98
N GLY A 415 -27.57 10.09 37.17
CA GLY A 415 -26.77 9.31 38.11
C GLY A 415 -25.29 9.25 37.78
N ARG A 416 -24.89 9.15 36.51
CA ARG A 416 -23.47 9.07 36.11
C ARG A 416 -23.15 9.79 34.81
N VAL A 417 -21.89 10.22 34.70
CA VAL A 417 -21.31 10.87 33.53
C VAL A 417 -20.03 10.15 33.12
N HIS A 418 -19.89 9.84 31.82
CA HIS A 418 -18.68 9.25 31.26
C HIS A 418 -18.01 10.21 30.28
N ILE A 419 -16.72 10.46 30.46
CA ILE A 419 -15.95 11.42 29.66
C ILE A 419 -14.77 10.71 29.03
N LEU A 420 -14.63 10.85 27.72
CA LEU A 420 -13.52 10.36 26.92
C LEU A 420 -12.73 11.55 26.40
N ALA A 421 -11.46 11.67 26.76
CA ALA A 421 -10.59 12.74 26.29
C ALA A 421 -9.36 12.16 25.59
N ASP A 422 -9.08 12.67 24.39
CA ASP A 422 -7.79 12.49 23.73
C ASP A 422 -6.91 13.69 24.11
N GLU A 423 -5.72 13.45 24.65
CA GLU A 423 -4.76 14.51 24.90
C GLU A 423 -3.59 14.43 23.93
N ALA A 424 -3.33 15.57 23.29
CA ALA A 424 -2.28 15.74 22.31
C ALA A 424 -0.94 15.99 23.02
N GLU A 425 -0.04 15.00 22.86
CA GLU A 425 1.42 14.98 23.03
C GLU A 425 2.06 15.59 24.31
N TRP A 426 3.17 14.94 24.70
CA TRP A 426 4.16 15.48 25.63
C TRP A 426 5.06 16.49 24.93
#